data_AF-F9VWN8-F1
#
_entry.id   AF-F9VWN8-F1
#
_cell.length_a   1.000
_cell.length_b   1.000
_cell.length_c   1.000
_cell.angle_alpha   90.00
_cell.angle_beta   90.00
_cell.angle_gamma   90.00
#
_symmetry.space_group_name_H-M   'P 1'
#
loop_
_entity.id
_entity.type
_entity.pdbx_description
1 polymer ?
#
loop_
_entity_poly.entity_id
_entity_poly.type
_entity_poly.pdbx_seq_one_letter_code
_entity_poly.pdbx_strand_id
1 'polypeptide(L)'
;MQTFEGKGFHLVDSVYRDRPNLAGTSVTVSSEDFLTKNPGFAPTWQKLHADAVRYAKAHWEEYLRFELGNSKAPEAAVRAAANPDGYSEEPFPAQAIELLTGTKAFLVEQGSIKADFDLDTWFQLPSGDKNP
;
A
#
# COMPACT_ATOMS: atom_id res chain seq x y z
N MET A 1 -6.64 -9.24 -14.59
CA MET A 1 -5.90 -9.30 -15.88
C MET A 1 -6.22 -10.57 -16.66
N GLN A 2 -6.18 -11.76 -16.04
CA GLN A 2 -6.55 -13.03 -16.70
C GLN A 2 -7.95 -13.03 -17.37
N THR A 3 -8.89 -12.23 -16.87
CA THR A 3 -10.25 -12.12 -17.44
C THR A 3 -10.28 -11.50 -18.85
N PHE A 4 -9.35 -10.62 -19.20
CA PHE A 4 -9.27 -10.03 -20.54
C PHE A 4 -8.50 -10.93 -21.51
N GLU A 5 -7.40 -11.53 -21.06
CA GLU A 5 -6.66 -12.54 -21.84
C GLU A 5 -7.56 -13.74 -22.20
N GLY A 6 -8.38 -14.22 -21.25
CA GLY A 6 -9.36 -15.28 -21.49
C GLY A 6 -10.48 -14.92 -22.48
N LYS A 7 -10.65 -13.63 -22.81
CA LYS A 7 -11.57 -13.14 -23.86
C LYS A 7 -10.87 -12.90 -25.20
N GLY A 8 -9.59 -13.26 -25.33
CA GLY A 8 -8.79 -13.12 -26.55
C GLY A 8 -8.08 -11.76 -26.69
N PHE A 9 -8.10 -10.90 -25.67
CA PHE A 9 -7.33 -9.67 -25.68
C PHE A 9 -5.85 -9.96 -25.40
N HIS A 10 -4.96 -9.28 -26.13
CA HIS A 10 -3.53 -9.34 -25.89
C HIS A 10 -3.13 -8.40 -24.75
N LEU A 11 -2.47 -8.94 -23.72
CA LEU A 11 -1.87 -8.15 -22.65
C LEU A 11 -0.57 -7.52 -23.17
N VAL A 12 -0.55 -6.19 -23.25
CA VAL A 12 0.60 -5.43 -23.78
C VAL A 12 1.63 -5.13 -22.68
N ASP A 13 1.16 -4.84 -21.46
CA ASP A 13 2.01 -4.52 -20.30
C ASP A 13 1.29 -4.86 -19.00
N SER A 14 2.03 -5.35 -18.02
CA SER A 14 1.56 -5.64 -16.67
C SER A 14 2.50 -5.06 -15.64
N VAL A 15 1.98 -4.17 -14.80
CA VAL A 15 2.71 -3.64 -13.65
C VAL A 15 3.22 -4.76 -12.74
N TYR A 16 2.49 -5.87 -12.58
CA TYR A 16 2.93 -6.96 -11.71
C TYR A 16 3.91 -7.93 -12.36
N ARG A 17 3.92 -8.08 -13.69
CA ARG A 17 4.82 -9.02 -14.40
C ARG A 17 6.05 -8.33 -15.00
N ASP A 18 5.85 -7.15 -15.57
CA ASP A 18 6.80 -6.51 -16.48
C ASP A 18 7.43 -5.26 -15.84
N ARG A 19 6.70 -4.56 -14.96
CA ARG A 19 7.08 -3.25 -14.40
C ARG A 19 6.77 -3.13 -12.89
N PRO A 20 7.30 -4.01 -12.02
CA PRO A 20 6.98 -3.99 -10.59
C PRO A 20 7.38 -2.67 -9.91
N ASN A 21 8.35 -1.94 -10.46
CA ASN A 21 8.77 -0.62 -10.01
C ASN A 21 7.77 0.51 -10.35
N LEU A 22 6.71 0.21 -11.11
CA LEU A 22 5.58 1.11 -11.40
C LEU A 22 4.32 0.71 -10.62
N ALA A 23 4.45 -0.19 -9.65
CA ALA A 23 3.34 -0.57 -8.79
C ALA A 23 2.79 0.64 -8.04
N GLY A 24 1.46 0.69 -7.94
CA GLY A 24 0.81 1.65 -7.05
C GLY A 24 1.19 1.34 -5.60
N THR A 25 1.48 2.39 -4.84
CA THR A 25 1.63 2.33 -3.39
C THR A 25 0.58 3.25 -2.75
N SER A 26 0.22 3.00 -1.49
CA SER A 26 -0.73 3.81 -0.76
C SER A 26 -0.21 4.04 0.66
N VAL A 27 -0.52 5.20 1.21
CA VAL A 27 -0.06 5.62 2.53
C VAL A 27 -1.26 5.95 3.42
N THR A 28 -1.12 5.69 4.72
CA THR A 28 -2.03 6.21 5.74
C THR A 28 -1.41 7.48 6.33
N VAL A 29 -2.17 8.57 6.36
CA VAL A 29 -1.72 9.87 6.86
C VAL A 29 -2.61 10.35 8.00
N SER A 30 -2.04 11.17 8.87
CA SER A 30 -2.78 11.88 9.93
C SER A 30 -2.24 13.31 10.06
N SER A 31 -3.00 14.20 10.70
CA SER A 31 -2.54 15.56 10.92
C SER A 31 -1.49 15.61 12.02
N GLU A 32 -0.52 16.52 11.86
CA GLU A 32 0.54 16.74 12.85
C GLU A 32 -0.04 17.16 14.22
N ASP A 33 -1.05 18.03 14.22
CA ASP A 33 -1.79 18.43 15.43
C ASP A 33 -2.36 17.23 16.20
N PHE A 34 -2.88 16.24 15.49
CA PHE A 34 -3.46 15.06 16.13
C PHE A 34 -2.36 14.15 16.70
N LEU A 35 -1.30 13.91 15.94
CA LEU A 35 -0.17 13.07 16.37
C LEU A 35 0.57 13.69 17.55
N THR A 36 0.73 15.01 17.56
CA THR A 36 1.34 15.76 18.67
C THR A 36 0.50 15.63 19.96
N LYS A 37 -0.83 15.70 19.85
CA LYS A 37 -1.74 15.52 20.99
C LYS A 37 -1.85 14.06 21.44
N ASN A 38 -1.54 13.11 20.56
CA ASN A 38 -1.70 11.67 20.79
C ASN A 38 -0.42 10.91 20.39
N PRO A 39 0.71 11.11 21.09
CA PRO A 39 2.01 10.57 20.66
C PRO A 39 2.05 9.03 20.61
N GLY A 40 1.18 8.34 21.34
CA GLY A 40 1.05 6.89 21.28
C GLY A 40 0.25 6.37 20.08
N PHE A 41 -0.39 7.24 19.30
CA PHE A 41 -1.32 6.81 18.26
C PHE A 41 -0.61 6.07 17.11
N ALA A 42 0.44 6.66 16.55
CA ALA A 42 1.18 6.07 15.44
C ALA A 42 1.72 4.65 15.74
N PRO A 43 2.47 4.42 16.84
CA PRO A 43 2.95 3.07 17.16
C PRO A 43 1.80 2.09 17.46
N THR A 44 0.69 2.58 18.06
CA THR A 44 -0.50 1.75 18.30
C THR A 44 -1.16 1.33 16.98
N TRP A 45 -1.31 2.26 16.04
CA TRP A 45 -1.88 2.01 14.72
C TRP A 45 -1.02 1.02 13.92
N GLN A 46 0.29 1.20 13.91
CA GLN A 46 1.22 0.30 13.20
C GLN A 46 1.15 -1.12 13.76
N LYS A 47 1.12 -1.27 15.10
CA LYS A 47 0.92 -2.57 15.74
C LYS A 47 -0.42 -3.19 15.34
N LEU A 48 -1.51 -2.41 15.42
CA LEU A 48 -2.84 -2.88 15.03
C LEU A 48 -2.88 -3.31 13.56
N HIS A 49 -2.25 -2.55 12.66
CA HIS A 49 -2.16 -2.89 11.25
C HIS A 49 -1.42 -4.22 11.04
N ALA A 50 -0.26 -4.39 11.65
CA ALA A 50 0.51 -5.63 11.56
C ALA A 50 -0.30 -6.84 12.07
N ASP A 51 -0.96 -6.69 13.22
CA ASP A 51 -1.80 -7.75 13.79
C ASP A 51 -3.02 -8.06 12.89
N ALA A 52 -3.63 -7.04 12.28
CA ALA A 52 -4.73 -7.20 11.33
C ALA A 52 -4.29 -7.90 10.03
N VAL A 53 -3.12 -7.55 9.48
CA VAL A 53 -2.56 -8.21 8.29
C VAL A 53 -2.25 -9.68 8.60
N ARG A 54 -1.65 -9.97 9.75
CA ARG A 54 -1.39 -11.35 10.19
C ARG A 54 -2.68 -12.15 10.33
N TYR A 55 -3.72 -11.57 10.94
CA TYR A 55 -5.03 -12.20 11.04
C TYR A 55 -5.63 -12.45 9.66
N ALA A 56 -5.67 -11.45 8.77
CA ALA A 56 -6.23 -11.59 7.44
C ALA A 56 -5.53 -12.70 6.64
N LYS A 57 -4.20 -12.79 6.70
CA LYS A 57 -3.42 -13.87 6.06
C LYS A 57 -3.75 -15.24 6.63
N ALA A 58 -3.88 -15.37 7.95
CA ALA A 58 -4.25 -16.63 8.61
C ALA A 58 -5.72 -17.05 8.36
N HIS A 59 -6.59 -16.08 8.09
CA HIS A 59 -8.04 -16.25 7.92
C HIS A 59 -8.51 -15.79 6.54
N TRP A 60 -7.76 -16.13 5.48
CA TRP A 60 -7.93 -15.55 4.15
C TRP A 60 -9.32 -15.71 3.55
N GLU A 61 -9.98 -16.87 3.70
CA GLU A 61 -11.35 -17.04 3.22
C GLU A 61 -12.36 -16.15 3.95
N GLU A 62 -12.12 -15.85 5.23
CA GLU A 62 -12.96 -14.90 5.97
C GLU A 62 -12.75 -13.48 5.46
N TYR A 63 -11.50 -13.09 5.20
CA TYR A 63 -11.17 -11.82 4.57
C TYR A 63 -11.82 -11.68 3.18
N LEU A 64 -11.76 -12.72 2.34
CA LEU A 64 -12.39 -12.71 1.03
C LEU A 64 -13.91 -12.59 1.11
N ARG A 65 -14.57 -13.25 2.07
CA ARG A 65 -16.01 -13.05 2.30
C ARG A 65 -16.34 -11.62 2.70
N PHE A 66 -15.52 -10.99 3.53
CA PHE A 66 -15.65 -9.57 3.89
C PHE A 66 -15.52 -8.67 2.64
N GLU A 67 -14.49 -8.86 1.82
CA GLU A 67 -14.28 -8.11 0.58
C GLU A 67 -15.44 -8.30 -0.42
N LEU A 68 -15.94 -9.53 -0.57
CA LEU A 68 -17.10 -9.83 -1.41
C LEU A 68 -18.36 -9.11 -0.94
N GLY A 69 -18.56 -8.98 0.38
CA GLY A 69 -19.68 -8.24 0.95
C GLY A 69 -19.61 -6.73 0.69
N ASN A 70 -18.40 -6.18 0.49
CA ASN A 70 -18.17 -4.76 0.27
C ASN A 70 -18.02 -4.39 -1.22
N SER A 71 -17.81 -5.38 -2.08
CA SER A 71 -17.55 -5.18 -3.51
C SER A 71 -18.81 -5.34 -4.35
N LYS A 72 -18.88 -4.58 -5.45
CA LYS A 72 -19.86 -4.80 -6.54
C LYS A 72 -19.30 -5.67 -7.66
N ALA A 73 -18.04 -6.10 -7.56
CA ALA A 73 -17.38 -6.92 -8.56
C ALA A 73 -17.82 -8.39 -8.47
N PRO A 74 -17.78 -9.14 -9.59
CA PRO A 74 -18.03 -10.58 -9.57
C PRO A 74 -17.02 -11.31 -8.65
N GLU A 75 -17.48 -12.34 -7.94
CA GLU A 75 -16.63 -13.09 -7.00
C GLU A 75 -15.33 -13.60 -7.62
N ALA A 76 -15.42 -14.19 -8.82
CA ALA A 76 -14.25 -14.68 -9.54
C ALA A 76 -13.21 -13.57 -9.81
N ALA A 77 -13.65 -12.32 -10.03
CA ALA A 77 -12.75 -11.20 -10.23
C ALA A 77 -12.09 -10.75 -8.92
N VAL A 78 -12.84 -10.72 -7.81
CA VAL A 78 -12.30 -10.40 -6.48
C VAL A 78 -11.25 -11.43 -6.08
N ARG A 79 -11.56 -12.73 -6.19
CA ARG A 79 -10.62 -13.81 -5.86
C ARG A 79 -9.38 -13.82 -6.75
N ALA A 80 -9.51 -13.49 -8.03
CA ALA A 80 -8.38 -13.41 -8.94
C ALA A 80 -7.48 -12.18 -8.72
N ALA A 81 -8.02 -11.12 -8.11
CA ALA A 81 -7.27 -9.90 -7.80
C ALA A 81 -6.64 -9.95 -6.38
N ALA A 82 -7.24 -10.71 -5.48
CA ALA A 82 -6.78 -10.80 -4.10
C ALA A 82 -5.43 -11.52 -4.00
N ASN A 83 -4.46 -10.88 -3.34
CA ASN A 83 -3.13 -11.41 -3.16
C ASN A 83 -2.67 -11.18 -1.71
N PRO A 84 -2.53 -12.23 -0.89
CA PRO A 84 -2.10 -12.07 0.50
C PRO A 84 -0.69 -11.49 0.62
N ASP A 85 0.18 -11.71 -0.37
CA ASP A 85 1.55 -11.17 -0.39
C ASP A 85 1.57 -9.65 -0.64
N GLY A 86 0.45 -9.06 -1.07
CA GLY A 86 0.30 -7.61 -1.24
C GLY A 86 0.16 -6.82 0.06
N TYR A 87 0.00 -7.50 1.21
CA TYR A 87 -0.18 -6.85 2.52
C TYR A 87 1.07 -7.05 3.38
N SER A 88 1.74 -5.97 3.73
CA SER A 88 2.92 -6.00 4.61
C SER A 88 2.54 -5.90 6.08
N GLU A 89 3.19 -6.67 6.95
CA GLU A 89 3.13 -6.47 8.41
C GLU A 89 4.11 -5.39 8.88
N GLU A 90 5.16 -5.12 8.08
CA GLU A 90 6.19 -4.13 8.39
C GLU A 90 5.68 -2.71 8.09
N PRO A 91 5.83 -1.75 9.03
CA PRO A 91 5.58 -0.35 8.75
C PRO A 91 6.63 0.19 7.78
N PHE A 92 6.18 0.95 6.78
CA PHE A 92 7.05 1.55 5.75
C PHE A 92 8.04 0.53 5.10
N PRO A 93 7.54 -0.51 4.41
CA PRO A 93 8.44 -1.47 3.73
C PRO A 93 9.34 -0.77 2.71
N ALA A 94 10.59 -1.21 2.59
CA ALA A 94 11.58 -0.57 1.70
C ALA A 94 11.08 -0.38 0.26
N GLN A 95 10.41 -1.40 -0.31
CA GLN A 95 9.83 -1.30 -1.65
C GLN A 95 8.75 -0.21 -1.75
N ALA A 96 7.93 -0.04 -0.71
CA ALA A 96 6.91 1.00 -0.69
C ALA A 96 7.51 2.41 -0.59
N ILE A 97 8.62 2.56 0.15
CA ILE A 97 9.39 3.81 0.23
C ILE A 97 10.02 4.14 -1.12
N GLU A 98 10.59 3.15 -1.82
CA GLU A 98 11.13 3.33 -3.17
C GLU A 98 10.06 3.82 -4.15
N LEU A 99 8.89 3.17 -4.18
CA LEU A 99 7.75 3.57 -5.02
C LEU A 99 7.26 5.00 -4.70
N LEU A 100 7.17 5.34 -3.40
CA LEU A 100 6.75 6.67 -2.97
C LEU A 100 7.78 7.74 -3.36
N THR A 101 9.07 7.44 -3.20
CA THR A 101 10.18 8.32 -3.56
C THR A 101 10.22 8.55 -5.07
N GLY A 102 10.06 7.50 -5.88
CA GLY A 102 9.98 7.61 -7.33
C GLY A 102 8.77 8.43 -7.79
N THR A 103 7.60 8.21 -7.18
CA THR A 103 6.39 9.00 -7.46
C THR A 103 6.61 10.47 -7.15
N LYS A 104 7.19 10.78 -5.98
CA LYS A 104 7.52 12.16 -5.60
C LYS A 104 8.49 12.80 -6.61
N ALA A 105 9.57 12.12 -6.97
CA ALA A 105 10.56 12.63 -7.92
C ALA A 105 9.92 12.97 -9.27
N PHE A 106 9.08 12.08 -9.79
CA PHE A 106 8.30 12.33 -11.01
C PHE A 106 7.40 13.57 -10.87
N LEU A 107 6.68 13.72 -9.76
CA LEU A 107 5.79 14.87 -9.55
C LEU A 107 6.55 16.21 -9.46
N VAL A 108 7.76 16.22 -8.88
CA VAL A 108 8.65 17.38 -8.86
C VAL A 108 9.11 17.71 -10.29
N GLU A 109 9.59 16.71 -11.02
CA GLU A 109 10.08 16.88 -12.40
C GLU A 109 8.99 17.43 -13.33
N GLN A 110 7.75 16.95 -13.18
CA GLN A 110 6.61 17.42 -13.97
C GLN A 110 6.01 18.75 -13.49
N GLY A 111 6.56 19.36 -12.43
CA GLY A 111 6.01 20.60 -11.85
C GLY A 111 4.60 20.44 -11.27
N SER A 112 4.20 19.21 -10.94
CA SER A 112 2.88 18.90 -10.38
C SER A 112 2.77 19.19 -8.89
N ILE A 113 3.91 19.34 -8.20
CA ILE A 113 3.97 19.85 -6.82
C ILE A 113 4.85 21.10 -6.76
N LYS A 114 4.49 22.03 -5.87
CA LYS A 114 5.08 23.39 -5.81
C LYS A 114 6.55 23.42 -5.41
N ALA A 115 6.94 22.47 -4.56
CA ALA A 115 8.28 22.38 -4.01
C ALA A 115 8.58 20.93 -3.66
N ASP A 116 9.86 20.57 -3.76
CA ASP A 116 10.39 19.36 -3.18
C ASP A 116 10.33 19.42 -1.65
N PHE A 117 10.21 18.27 -0.99
CA PHE A 117 10.11 18.15 0.47
C PHE A 117 10.74 16.85 0.97
N ASP A 118 11.31 16.84 2.16
CA ASP A 118 11.93 15.63 2.70
C ASP A 118 10.87 14.64 3.22
N LEU A 119 10.82 13.43 2.62
CA LEU A 119 9.88 12.38 3.01
C LEU A 119 10.20 11.82 4.39
N ASP A 120 11.46 11.82 4.82
CA ASP A 120 11.86 11.24 6.10
C ASP A 120 11.25 11.98 7.28
N THR A 121 10.90 13.26 7.09
CA THR A 121 10.22 14.08 8.10
C THR A 121 8.76 13.68 8.34
N TRP A 122 8.18 12.85 7.47
CA TRP A 122 6.78 12.43 7.55
C TRP A 122 6.61 11.06 8.24
N PHE A 123 7.67 10.24 8.27
CA PHE A 123 7.57 8.90 8.81
C PHE A 123 7.45 8.90 10.33
N GLN A 124 6.42 8.20 10.82
CA GLN A 124 6.19 8.00 12.24
C GLN A 124 6.96 6.76 12.71
N LEU A 125 8.29 6.84 12.74
CA LEU A 125 9.13 5.73 13.18
C LEU A 125 9.11 5.59 14.72
N PRO A 126 9.27 4.36 15.27
CA PRO A 126 9.59 4.19 16.68
C PRO A 126 10.80 5.06 17.05
N SER A 127 10.77 5.68 18.23
CA SER A 127 11.80 6.64 18.64
C SER A 127 13.20 6.00 18.61
N GLY A 128 14.05 6.43 17.67
CA GLY A 128 15.45 6.01 17.55
C GLY A 128 15.83 5.34 16.23
N ASP A 129 14.85 4.94 15.41
CA ASP A 129 15.13 4.30 14.13
C ASP A 129 15.22 5.34 13.00
N LYS A 130 16.20 5.15 12.12
CA LYS A 130 16.24 5.80 10.80
C LYS A 130 15.64 4.83 9.79
N ASN A 131 15.02 5.37 8.75
CA ASN A 131 14.63 4.57 7.60
C ASN A 131 15.87 3.84 7.03
N PRO A 132 15.75 2.57 6.59
CA PRO A 132 16.85 1.89 5.89
C PRO A 132 17.24 2.59 4.59
#